data_AF-A0AAJ1WDN5-F1
#
_entry.id   AF-A0AAJ1WDN5-F1
#
_cell.length_a   1.000
_cell.length_b   1.000
_cell.length_c   1.000
_cell.angle_alpha   90.00
_cell.angle_beta   90.00
_cell.angle_gamma   90.00
#
_symmetry.space_group_name_H-M   'P 1'
#
loop_
_entity.id
_entity.type
_entity.pdbx_description
1 polymer ?
#
loop_
_entity_poly.entity_id
_entity_poly.type
_entity_poly.pdbx_seq_one_letter_code
_entity_poly.pdbx_strand_id
1 'polypeptide(L)' 'QFNVQVDVWVSTMKEVDAFYFALDEVMRGNGWQCAYTEQTDDEDLEGAKRIIKRYVANISLN' A
#
# COMPACT_ATOMS: atom_id res chain seq x y z
N GLN A 1 18.67 -2.47 4.78
CA GLN A 1 17.48 -1.73 4.33
C GLN A 1 16.60 -2.67 3.53
N PHE A 2 15.33 -2.75 3.87
CA PHE A 2 14.33 -3.56 3.19
C PHE A 2 13.37 -2.64 2.44
N ASN A 3 12.94 -3.08 1.26
CA ASN A 3 11.95 -2.40 0.44
C ASN A 3 10.85 -3.40 0.09
N VAL A 4 9.60 -3.03 0.31
CA VAL A 4 8.45 -3.87 -0.05
C VAL A 4 7.42 -3.03 -0.80
N GLN A 5 6.79 -3.63 -1.81
CA GLN A 5 5.63 -3.06 -2.47
C GLN A 5 4.39 -3.86 -2.06
N VAL A 6 3.30 -3.15 -1.79
CA VAL A 6 2.00 -3.72 -1.51
C VAL A 6 1.02 -3.16 -2.53
N ASP A 7 0.33 -4.08 -3.20
CA ASP A 7 -0.68 -3.79 -4.20
C ASP A 7 -2.01 -4.34 -3.70
N VAL A 8 -3.03 -3.49 -3.63
CA VAL A 8 -4.36 -3.87 -3.15
C VAL A 8 -5.38 -3.48 -4.20
N TRP A 9 -6.13 -4.46 -4.69
CA TRP A 9 -7.26 -4.24 -5.60
C TRP A 9 -8.56 -4.20 -4.81
N VAL A 10 -9.38 -3.19 -5.09
CA VAL A 10 -10.68 -2.96 -4.45
C VAL A 10 -11.72 -2.57 -5.48
N SER A 11 -12.99 -2.80 -5.19
CA SER A 11 -14.07 -2.60 -6.16
C SER A 11 -14.65 -1.19 -6.12
N THR A 12 -14.44 -0.43 -5.03
CA THR A 12 -15.07 0.89 -4.83
C THR A 12 -14.10 1.95 -4.33
N MET A 13 -14.38 3.24 -4.65
CA MET A 13 -13.62 4.36 -4.08
C MET A 13 -13.68 4.43 -2.55
N LYS A 14 -14.81 3.99 -1.96
CA LYS A 14 -14.96 3.95 -0.51
C LYS A 14 -13.96 2.98 0.13
N GLU A 15 -13.71 1.85 -0.51
CA GLU A 15 -12.70 0.89 -0.07
C GLU A 15 -11.30 1.43 -0.30
N VAL A 16 -11.05 2.15 -1.40
CA VAL A 16 -9.77 2.83 -1.63
C VAL A 16 -9.42 3.70 -0.43
N ASP A 17 -10.32 4.59 -0.02
CA ASP A 17 -10.09 5.49 1.12
C ASP A 17 -9.85 4.71 2.42
N ALA A 18 -10.60 3.63 2.65
CA ALA A 18 -10.46 2.81 3.84
C ALA A 18 -9.10 2.09 3.92
N PHE A 19 -8.67 1.44 2.83
CA PHE A 19 -7.42 0.68 2.80
C PHE A 19 -6.19 1.58 2.68
N TYR A 20 -6.31 2.73 2.03
CA TYR A 20 -5.19 3.64 1.83
C TYR A 20 -4.53 4.06 3.14
N PHE A 21 -5.32 4.45 4.14
CA PHE A 21 -4.78 4.87 5.45
C PHE A 21 -4.50 3.69 6.38
N ALA A 22 -5.32 2.63 6.32
CA ALA A 22 -5.13 1.45 7.16
C ALA A 22 -3.77 0.75 6.90
N LEU A 23 -3.34 0.69 5.64
CA LEU A 23 -2.02 0.15 5.28
C LEU A 23 -0.89 0.97 5.92
N ASP A 24 -0.97 2.29 5.85
CA ASP A 24 0.05 3.18 6.42
C ASP A 24 0.08 3.12 7.95
N GLU A 25 -1.07 2.93 8.60
CA GLU A 25 -1.17 2.72 10.04
C GLU A 25 -0.44 1.44 10.47
N VAL A 26 -0.76 0.30 9.85
CA VAL A 26 -0.15 -1.00 10.17
C VAL A 26 1.36 -0.99 9.90
N MET A 27 1.78 -0.50 8.73
CA MET A 27 3.18 -0.50 8.33
C MET A 27 4.03 0.40 9.24
N ARG A 28 3.54 1.60 9.55
CA ARG A 28 4.22 2.53 10.48
C ARG A 28 4.30 1.98 11.90
N GLY A 29 3.27 1.27 12.36
CA GLY A 29 3.29 0.56 13.65
C GLY A 29 4.42 -0.48 13.75
N ASN A 30 4.93 -0.95 12.61
CA ASN A 30 6.04 -1.91 12.50
C ASN A 30 7.36 -1.27 12.05
N GLY A 31 7.48 0.06 12.11
CA GLY A 31 8.73 0.76 11.77
C GLY A 31 9.00 0.89 10.27
N TRP A 32 8.00 0.66 9.42
CA TRP A 32 8.10 0.88 7.98
C TRP A 32 7.67 2.31 7.63
N GLN A 33 8.37 2.92 6.69
CA GLN A 33 8.08 4.27 6.19
C GLN A 33 7.58 4.20 4.75
N CYS A 34 6.47 4.86 4.45
CA CYS A 34 5.94 4.95 3.09
C CYS A 34 6.84 5.87 2.25
N ALA A 35 7.40 5.34 1.18
CA ALA A 35 8.28 6.06 0.25
C ALA A 35 7.59 6.40 -1.07
N TYR A 36 6.50 5.70 -1.39
CA TYR A 36 5.76 5.90 -2.64
C TYR A 36 4.32 5.47 -2.49
N THR A 37 3.43 6.19 -3.15
CA THR A 37 2.00 5.85 -3.23
C THR A 37 1.46 6.24 -4.60
N GLU A 38 0.62 5.38 -5.16
CA GLU A 38 -0.09 5.59 -6.42
C GLU A 38 -1.45 4.88 -6.38
N GLN A 39 -2.40 5.38 -7.15
CA GLN A 39 -3.67 4.73 -7.40
C GLN A 39 -3.88 4.63 -8.91
N THR A 40 -4.23 3.43 -9.39
CA THR A 40 -4.53 3.17 -10.80
C THR A 40 -5.85 2.43 -10.90
N ASP A 41 -6.46 2.44 -12.08
CA ASP A 41 -7.53 1.50 -12.42
C ASP A 41 -6.91 0.30 -13.16
N ASP A 42 -7.39 -0.91 -12.88
CA ASP A 42 -6.92 -2.16 -13.49
C ASP A 42 -7.98 -2.67 -14.48
N GLU A 43 -7.73 -2.46 -15.78
CA GLU A 43 -8.66 -2.80 -16.86
C GLU A 43 -8.92 -4.30 -16.96
N ASP A 44 -7.96 -5.14 -16.54
CA ASP A 44 -8.08 -6.60 -16.59
C ASP A 44 -9.00 -7.15 -15.49
N LEU A 45 -9.25 -6.36 -14.44
CA LEU A 45 -10.10 -6.72 -13.30
C LEU A 45 -11.37 -5.87 -13.26
N GLU A 46 -12.06 -5.74 -14.39
CA GLU A 46 -13.33 -5.00 -14.52
C GLU A 46 -13.22 -3.52 -14.10
N GLY A 47 -12.05 -2.90 -14.25
CA GLY A 47 -11.81 -1.53 -13.80
C GLY A 47 -11.70 -1.40 -12.28
N ALA A 48 -11.34 -2.49 -11.58
CA ALA A 48 -11.03 -2.45 -10.16
C ALA A 48 -9.95 -1.40 -9.86
N LYS A 49 -10.03 -0.81 -8.69
CA LYS A 49 -9.09 0.22 -8.25
C LYS A 49 -7.92 -0.45 -7.56
N ARG A 50 -6.71 -0.10 -7.97
CA ARG A 50 -5.47 -0.62 -7.40
C ARG A 50 -4.77 0.48 -6.63
N ILE A 51 -4.47 0.20 -5.36
CA ILE A 51 -3.62 1.02 -4.51
C ILE A 51 -2.23 0.41 -4.53
N ILE A 52 -1.23 1.19 -4.89
CA ILE A 52 0.18 0.78 -4.89
C ILE A 52 0.90 1.59 -3.82
N LYS A 53 1.52 0.91 -2.85
CA LYS A 53 2.35 1.55 -1.83
C LYS A 53 3.69 0.86 -1.70
N ARG A 54 4.78 1.64 -1.65
CA ARG A 54 6.12 1.11 -1.37
C ARG A 54 6.60 1.61 -0.03
N TYR A 55 7.11 0.68 0.76
CA TYR A 55 7.60 0.95 2.10
C TYR A 55 9.08 0.57 2.23
N VAL A 56 9.77 1.34 3.06
CA VAL A 56 11.17 1.13 3.40
C VAL A 56 11.32 0.94 4.90
N ALA A 57 12.16 0.00 5.31
CA ALA A 57 12.52 -0.19 6.72
C ALA A 57 14.00 -0.49 6.88
N ASN A 58 14.60 0.10 7.91
CA ASN A 58 15.95 -0.24 8.35
C ASN A 58 15.84 -1.15 9.56
N ILE A 59 15.66 -2.44 9.29
CA ILE A 59 15.65 -3.46 10.34
C ILE A 59 17.10 -3.88 10.57
N SER A 60 17.61 -3.59 11.77
CA SER A 60 18.84 -4.20 12.27
C SER A 60 18.50 -5.59 12.81
N LEU A 61 19.08 -6.62 12.22
CA LEU A 61 19.04 -7.96 12.81
C LEU A 61 20.12 -8.00 13.88
N ASN A 62 19.70 -8.07 15.15
CA ASN A 62 20.59 -8.30 16.28
C ASN A 62 21.09 -9.75 16.30
#